data_AF-A0A2V6PAF4-F1
#
_entry.id   AF-A0A2V6PAF4-F1
#
_cell.length_a   1.000
_cell.length_b   1.000
_cell.length_c   1.000
_cell.angle_alpha   90.00
_cell.angle_beta   90.00
_cell.angle_gamma   90.00
#
_symmetry.space_group_name_H-M   'P 1'
#
loop_
_entity.id
_entity.type
_entity.pdbx_description
1 polymer ?
#
loop_
_entity_poly.entity_id
_entity_poly.type
_entity_poly.pdbx_seq_one_letter_code
_entity_poly.pdbx_strand_id
1 'polypeptide(L)'
;KVSRVDEFIHTTEVPHLDVVCCGAVPSSPSELAGSKRMRQFLEEVRNRYDRVILDCPPVSAVSDPLIIASLSDGVAFVTKFNKIRRDHASRTIQRIQDAGIHILGVVLNDIDFEGKDSYYYNYYYYQNRYYSSHYNPRPDKPLKDKSEEVKKAG
;
A
#
# COMPACT_ATOMS: atom_id res chain seq x y z
N LYS A 1 32.18 -16.50 1.59
CA LYS A 1 31.93 -16.35 3.04
C LYS A 1 30.44 -16.10 3.22
N VAL A 2 29.73 -16.93 4.00
CA VAL A 2 28.35 -16.62 4.39
C VAL A 2 28.46 -15.63 5.54
N SER A 3 28.31 -14.35 5.23
CA SER A 3 28.20 -13.28 6.24
C SER A 3 26.93 -13.47 7.05
N ARG A 4 27.04 -13.28 8.37
CA ARG A 4 25.89 -13.34 9.30
C ARG A 4 25.03 -12.10 9.13
N VAL A 5 23.73 -12.21 9.41
CA VAL A 5 22.78 -11.09 9.28
C VAL A 5 23.18 -9.92 10.18
N ASP A 6 23.76 -10.19 11.35
CA ASP A 6 24.25 -9.18 12.28
C ASP A 6 25.34 -8.26 11.70
N GLU A 7 26.06 -8.69 10.65
CA GLU A 7 27.09 -7.87 10.01
C GLU A 7 26.49 -6.71 9.20
N PHE A 8 25.20 -6.76 8.89
CA PHE A 8 24.50 -5.79 8.04
C PHE A 8 23.44 -4.97 8.78
N ILE A 9 23.15 -5.33 10.03
CA ILE A 9 22.18 -4.62 10.87
C ILE A 9 22.90 -3.47 11.57
N HIS A 10 22.38 -2.26 11.36
CA HIS A 10 22.86 -1.06 12.02
C HIS A 10 21.82 -0.56 13.01
N THR A 11 22.16 -0.57 14.30
CA THR A 11 21.32 0.05 15.33
C THR A 11 21.35 1.55 15.22
N THR A 12 20.16 2.16 15.24
CA THR A 12 20.01 3.61 15.15
C THR A 12 19.97 4.24 16.54
N GLU A 13 20.03 5.57 16.59
CA GLU A 13 19.80 6.33 17.84
C GLU A 13 18.34 6.26 18.30
N VAL A 14 17.43 5.85 17.43
CA VAL A 14 16.01 5.70 17.75
C VAL A 14 15.80 4.32 18.41
N PRO A 15 15.24 4.26 19.63
CA PRO A 15 14.98 3.00 20.30
C PRO A 15 14.10 2.07 19.46
N HIS A 16 14.43 0.78 19.46
CA HIS A 16 13.69 -0.27 18.75
C HIS A 16 13.66 -0.12 17.22
N LEU A 17 14.59 0.67 16.66
CA LEU A 17 14.76 0.82 15.22
C LEU A 17 16.18 0.44 14.81
N ASP A 18 16.26 -0.60 13.99
CA ASP A 18 17.47 -1.00 13.30
C ASP A 18 17.28 -0.80 11.79
N VAL A 19 18.39 -0.59 11.05
CA VAL A 19 18.39 -0.35 9.60
C VAL A 19 19.37 -1.28 8.91
N VAL A 20 18.96 -1.81 7.76
CA VAL A 20 19.84 -2.49 6.81
C VAL A 20 19.95 -1.63 5.56
N CYS A 21 21.16 -1.19 5.24
CA CYS A 21 21.43 -0.37 4.06
C CYS A 21 21.53 -1.23 2.80
N CYS A 22 21.34 -0.63 1.61
CA CYS A 22 21.39 -1.35 0.33
C CYS A 22 22.76 -1.98 0.00
N GLY A 23 23.83 -1.54 0.67
CA GLY A 23 25.19 -2.02 0.42
C GLY A 23 25.72 -1.61 -0.95
N ALA A 24 26.59 -2.43 -1.53
CA ALA A 24 27.12 -2.20 -2.87
C ALA A 24 26.05 -2.46 -3.94
N VAL A 25 25.98 -1.58 -4.94
CA VAL A 25 25.02 -1.71 -6.05
C VAL A 25 25.29 -3.03 -6.80
N PRO A 26 24.33 -3.98 -6.84
CA PRO A 26 24.52 -5.25 -7.52
C PRO A 26 24.43 -5.06 -9.04
N SER A 27 25.10 -5.94 -9.79
CA SER A 27 25.01 -5.97 -11.26
C SER A 27 23.63 -6.39 -11.77
N SER A 28 22.88 -7.18 -10.99
CA SER A 28 21.52 -7.65 -11.31
C SER A 28 20.61 -7.59 -10.07
N PRO A 29 19.95 -6.44 -9.79
CA PRO A 29 19.08 -6.27 -8.63
C PRO A 29 17.90 -7.26 -8.58
N SER A 30 17.27 -7.55 -9.73
CA SER A 30 16.14 -8.46 -9.83
C SER A 30 16.50 -9.90 -9.41
N GLU A 31 17.67 -10.38 -9.81
CA GLU A 31 18.16 -11.71 -9.43
C GLU A 31 18.48 -11.78 -7.94
N LEU A 32 19.07 -10.73 -7.39
CA LEU A 32 19.35 -10.66 -5.96
C LEU A 32 18.05 -10.71 -5.14
N ALA A 33 17.05 -9.93 -5.54
CA ALA A 33 15.73 -9.90 -4.92
C ALA A 33 15.03 -11.28 -4.97
N GLY A 34 15.15 -11.99 -6.08
CA GLY A 34 14.59 -13.34 -6.26
C GLY A 34 15.43 -14.47 -5.68
N SER A 35 16.62 -14.18 -5.15
CA SER A 35 17.58 -15.21 -4.75
C SER A 35 17.12 -16.01 -3.52
N LYS A 36 17.62 -17.25 -3.39
CA LYS A 36 17.44 -18.05 -2.17
C LYS A 36 17.99 -17.34 -0.93
N ARG A 37 19.10 -16.60 -1.09
CA ARG A 37 19.74 -15.85 -0.01
C ARG A 37 18.83 -14.72 0.51
N MET A 38 18.14 -14.00 -0.38
CA MET A 38 17.17 -12.98 0.03
C MET A 38 16.01 -13.58 0.84
N ARG A 39 15.46 -14.71 0.40
CA ARG A 39 14.39 -15.40 1.15
C ARG A 39 14.86 -15.85 2.54
N GLN A 40 16.06 -16.40 2.63
CA GLN A 40 16.66 -16.80 3.92
C GLN A 40 16.87 -15.59 4.85
N PHE A 41 17.34 -14.48 4.29
CA PHE A 41 17.50 -13.23 5.03
C PHE A 41 16.15 -12.71 5.56
N LEU A 42 15.13 -12.64 4.70
CA LEU A 42 13.79 -12.19 5.08
C LEU A 42 13.16 -13.08 6.17
N GLU A 43 13.35 -14.39 6.08
CA GLU A 43 12.90 -15.33 7.12
C GLU A 43 13.63 -15.11 8.46
N GLU A 44 14.94 -14.86 8.43
CA GLU A 44 15.70 -14.60 9.64
C GLU A 44 15.27 -13.29 10.32
N VAL A 45 15.10 -12.19 9.56
CA VAL A 45 14.64 -10.92 10.13
C VAL A 45 13.18 -11.00 10.59
N ARG A 46 12.33 -11.76 9.90
CA ARG A 46 10.94 -12.01 10.31
C ARG A 46 10.84 -12.63 11.70
N ASN A 47 11.77 -13.51 12.05
CA ASN A 47 11.81 -14.16 13.36
C ASN A 47 12.42 -13.27 14.47
N ARG A 48 13.08 -12.16 14.10
CA ARG A 48 13.79 -11.27 15.02
C ARG A 48 13.05 -9.97 15.35
N TYR A 49 12.23 -9.49 14.43
CA TYR A 49 11.55 -8.20 14.54
C TYR A 49 10.04 -8.36 14.49
N ASP A 50 9.33 -7.59 15.30
CA ASP A 50 7.86 -7.55 15.25
C ASP A 50 7.35 -6.99 13.92
N ARG A 51 8.09 -6.06 13.31
CA ARG A 51 7.75 -5.39 12.06
C ARG A 51 9.00 -5.20 11.21
N VAL A 52 8.89 -5.52 9.92
CA VAL A 52 9.94 -5.32 8.93
C VAL A 52 9.37 -4.47 7.80
N ILE A 53 10.00 -3.32 7.53
CA ILE A 53 9.62 -2.42 6.44
C ILE A 53 10.65 -2.56 5.34
N LEU A 54 10.19 -2.83 4.12
CA LEU A 54 11.02 -2.98 2.94
C LEU A 54 10.80 -1.78 2.01
N ASP A 55 11.84 -0.95 1.84
CA ASP A 55 11.82 0.11 0.84
C ASP A 55 12.11 -0.48 -0.55
N CYS A 56 11.33 -0.05 -1.54
CA CYS A 56 11.36 -0.61 -2.88
C CYS A 56 11.34 0.51 -3.94
N PRO A 57 12.01 0.32 -5.09
CA PRO A 57 11.90 1.27 -6.20
C PRO A 57 10.46 1.36 -6.73
N PRO A 58 10.12 2.37 -7.56
CA PRO A 58 8.77 2.51 -8.10
C PRO A 58 8.38 1.31 -8.99
N VAL A 59 7.23 0.68 -8.71
CA VAL A 59 6.66 -0.43 -9.52
C VAL A 59 6.44 -0.04 -10.99
N SER A 60 6.24 1.25 -11.26
CA SER A 60 6.08 1.78 -12.62
C SER A 60 7.38 1.75 -13.44
N ALA A 61 8.54 1.75 -12.78
CA ALA A 61 9.85 1.82 -13.43
C ALA A 61 10.50 0.45 -13.63
N VAL A 62 10.32 -0.46 -12.67
CA VAL A 62 10.98 -1.79 -12.64
C VAL A 62 10.06 -2.86 -12.03
N SER A 63 10.34 -4.13 -12.32
CA SER A 63 9.59 -5.28 -11.80
C SER A 63 10.04 -5.76 -10.41
N ASP A 64 11.25 -5.41 -9.98
CA ASP A 64 11.89 -5.90 -8.74
C ASP A 64 11.03 -5.72 -7.47
N PRO A 65 10.29 -4.59 -7.30
CA PRO A 65 9.39 -4.42 -6.17
C PRO A 65 8.34 -5.51 -6.05
N LEU A 66 7.87 -6.07 -7.18
CA LEU A 66 6.86 -7.13 -7.17
C LEU A 66 7.45 -8.45 -6.64
N ILE A 67 8.73 -8.72 -6.90
CA ILE A 67 9.41 -9.91 -6.37
C ILE A 67 9.51 -9.79 -4.85
N ILE A 68 9.99 -8.65 -4.34
CA ILE A 68 10.11 -8.43 -2.90
C ILE A 68 8.74 -8.42 -2.22
N ALA A 69 7.75 -7.77 -2.82
CA ALA A 69 6.39 -7.73 -2.32
C ALA A 69 5.73 -9.12 -2.28
N SER A 70 6.08 -10.04 -3.18
CA SER A 70 5.62 -11.44 -3.12
C SER A 70 6.16 -12.21 -1.91
N LEU A 71 7.21 -11.68 -1.26
CA LEU A 71 7.85 -12.25 -0.07
C LEU A 71 7.44 -11.51 1.22
N SER A 72 6.60 -10.48 1.14
CA SER A 72 6.06 -9.74 2.28
C SER A 72 4.60 -10.10 2.56
N ASP A 73 4.11 -9.71 3.73
CA ASP A 73 2.70 -9.92 4.10
C ASP A 73 1.74 -8.98 3.35
N GLY A 74 2.28 -7.90 2.78
CA GLY A 74 1.54 -6.96 1.95
C GLY A 74 2.33 -5.71 1.60
N VAL A 75 1.68 -4.81 0.87
CA VAL A 75 2.26 -3.56 0.37
C VAL A 75 1.40 -2.37 0.72
N ALA A 76 2.03 -1.29 1.19
CA ALA A 76 1.45 0.04 1.21
C ALA A 76 1.87 0.80 -0.07
N PHE A 77 0.92 1.16 -0.91
CA PHE A 77 1.21 1.86 -2.16
C PHE A 77 1.27 3.38 -1.91
N VAL A 78 2.44 3.99 -2.13
CA VAL A 78 2.63 5.43 -1.95
C VAL A 78 2.52 6.15 -3.28
N THR A 79 1.68 7.20 -3.35
CA THR A 79 1.53 8.05 -4.52
C THR A 79 1.58 9.53 -4.14
N LYS A 80 2.13 10.37 -5.01
CA LYS A 80 2.27 11.80 -4.77
C LYS A 80 1.02 12.56 -5.19
N PHE A 81 0.51 13.42 -4.31
CA PHE A 81 -0.65 14.26 -4.57
C PHE A 81 -0.42 15.14 -5.81
N ASN A 82 -1.48 15.27 -6.62
CA ASN A 82 -1.56 16.15 -7.80
C ASN A 82 -0.42 16.00 -8.84
N LYS A 83 0.40 14.95 -8.76
CA LYS A 83 1.54 14.72 -9.66
C LYS A 83 1.39 13.46 -10.50
N ILE A 84 0.70 12.45 -9.98
CA ILE A 84 0.47 11.18 -10.66
C ILE A 84 -0.96 11.15 -11.22
N ARG A 85 -1.10 10.90 -12.52
CA ARG A 85 -2.44 10.75 -13.12
C ARG A 85 -3.11 9.50 -12.57
N ARG A 86 -4.43 9.59 -12.34
CA ARG A 86 -5.23 8.51 -11.74
C ARG A 86 -5.13 7.20 -12.51
N ASP A 87 -5.10 7.24 -13.84
CA ASP A 87 -4.96 6.06 -14.70
C ASP A 87 -3.62 5.35 -14.52
N HIS A 88 -2.52 6.10 -14.33
CA HIS A 88 -1.22 5.52 -14.02
C HIS A 88 -1.22 4.82 -12.66
N ALA A 89 -1.80 5.46 -11.63
CA ALA A 89 -1.93 4.85 -10.30
C ALA A 89 -2.81 3.58 -10.34
N SER A 90 -3.95 3.63 -11.02
CA SER A 90 -4.85 2.48 -11.21
C SER A 90 -4.15 1.31 -11.90
N ARG A 91 -3.37 1.57 -12.97
CA ARG A 91 -2.61 0.52 -13.67
C ARG A 91 -1.54 -0.11 -12.78
N THR A 92 -0.86 0.69 -11.96
CA THR A 92 0.15 0.15 -11.01
C THR A 92 -0.52 -0.73 -9.96
N ILE A 93 -1.64 -0.29 -9.39
CA ILE A 93 -2.42 -1.09 -8.43
C ILE A 93 -2.86 -2.41 -9.06
N GLN A 94 -3.38 -2.38 -10.30
CA GLN A 94 -3.77 -3.58 -11.02
C GLN A 94 -2.60 -4.55 -11.18
N ARG A 95 -1.40 -4.06 -11.54
CA ARG A 95 -0.20 -4.90 -11.66
C ARG A 95 0.19 -5.58 -10.33
N ILE A 96 0.02 -4.90 -9.20
CA ILE A 96 0.29 -5.46 -7.88
C ILE A 96 -0.75 -6.57 -7.58
N GLN A 97 -2.02 -6.32 -7.88
CA GLN A 97 -3.11 -7.29 -7.69
C GLN A 97 -2.98 -8.51 -8.60
N ASP A 98 -2.61 -8.33 -9.87
CA ASP A 98 -2.39 -9.40 -10.84
C ASP A 98 -1.23 -10.32 -10.42
N ALA A 99 -0.26 -9.78 -9.68
CA ALA A 99 0.82 -10.55 -9.07
C ALA A 99 0.40 -11.29 -7.79
N GLY A 100 -0.87 -11.21 -7.38
CA GLY A 100 -1.41 -11.86 -6.19
C GLY A 100 -0.97 -11.21 -4.86
N ILE A 101 -0.44 -9.99 -4.90
CA ILE A 101 0.09 -9.30 -3.72
C ILE A 101 -1.04 -8.59 -2.97
N HIS A 102 -1.07 -8.76 -1.65
CA HIS A 102 -2.03 -8.08 -0.79
C HIS A 102 -1.68 -6.59 -0.62
N ILE A 103 -2.60 -5.70 -1.00
CA ILE A 103 -2.44 -4.26 -0.81
C ILE A 103 -3.07 -3.89 0.53
N LEU A 104 -2.23 -3.47 1.48
CA LEU A 104 -2.65 -3.04 2.82
C LEU A 104 -3.39 -1.71 2.78
N GLY A 105 -3.01 -0.84 1.85
CA GLY A 105 -3.61 0.48 1.67
C GLY A 105 -2.84 1.37 0.71
N VAL A 106 -3.34 2.60 0.55
CA VAL A 106 -2.73 3.64 -0.28
C VAL A 106 -2.38 4.85 0.59
N VAL A 107 -1.17 5.35 0.45
CA VAL A 107 -0.68 6.58 1.10
C VAL A 107 -0.59 7.68 0.05
N LEU A 108 -1.35 8.74 0.25
CA LEU A 108 -1.26 9.96 -0.55
C LEU A 108 -0.29 10.91 0.13
N ASN A 109 0.88 11.12 -0.48
CA ASN A 109 1.97 11.89 0.10
C ASN A 109 2.14 13.26 -0.57
N ASP A 110 2.83 14.18 0.13
CA ASP A 110 3.17 15.53 -0.34
C ASP A 110 1.95 16.40 -0.68
N ILE A 111 0.98 16.44 0.24
CA ILE A 111 -0.17 17.32 0.14
C ILE A 111 0.20 18.68 0.73
N ASP A 112 0.14 19.73 -0.09
CA ASP A 112 0.34 21.11 0.35
C ASP A 112 -1.00 21.76 0.76
N PHE A 113 -1.28 21.72 2.07
CA PHE A 113 -2.56 22.23 2.60
C PHE A 113 -2.68 23.75 2.56
N GLU A 114 -1.57 24.48 2.47
CA GLU A 114 -1.54 25.95 2.61
C GLU A 114 -1.19 26.66 1.31
N GLY A 115 -0.60 25.97 0.34
CA GLY A 115 -0.25 26.52 -0.95
C GLY A 115 -1.12 26.02 -2.10
N LYS A 116 -0.49 25.49 -3.15
CA LYS A 116 -1.13 25.31 -4.47
C LYS A 116 -2.23 24.25 -4.46
N ASP A 117 -2.14 23.30 -3.54
CA ASP A 117 -3.07 22.18 -3.43
C ASP A 117 -4.26 22.49 -2.51
N SER A 118 -4.22 23.61 -1.77
CA SER A 118 -5.28 24.01 -0.83
C SER A 118 -6.65 24.15 -1.49
N TYR A 119 -6.71 24.73 -2.70
CA TYR A 119 -7.97 24.87 -3.44
C TYR A 119 -8.57 23.50 -3.82
N TYR A 120 -7.73 22.61 -4.32
CA TYR A 120 -8.13 21.25 -4.70
C TYR A 120 -8.58 20.45 -3.48
N TYR A 121 -7.84 20.54 -2.38
CA TYR A 121 -8.14 19.84 -1.14
C TYR A 121 -9.46 20.32 -0.51
N ASN A 122 -9.66 21.65 -0.41
CA ASN A 122 -10.91 22.23 0.07
C ASN A 122 -12.09 21.74 -0.77
N TYR A 123 -11.99 21.79 -2.11
CA TYR A 123 -13.05 21.32 -3.00
C TYR A 123 -13.40 19.84 -2.75
N TYR A 124 -12.41 18.95 -2.67
CA TYR A 124 -12.64 17.54 -2.36
C TYR A 124 -13.22 17.32 -0.97
N TYR A 125 -12.73 18.04 0.05
CA TYR A 125 -13.22 17.94 1.42
C TYR A 125 -14.69 18.40 1.52
N TYR A 126 -15.04 19.53 0.90
CA TYR A 126 -16.42 20.01 0.82
C TYR A 126 -17.32 19.05 0.06
N GLN A 127 -16.87 18.56 -1.10
CA GLN A 127 -17.63 17.63 -1.91
C GLN A 127 -17.88 16.31 -1.16
N ASN A 128 -16.86 15.76 -0.49
CA ASN A 128 -17.00 14.52 0.27
C ASN A 128 -17.92 14.69 1.49
N ARG A 129 -17.88 15.87 2.16
CA ARG A 129 -18.80 16.21 3.25
C ARG A 129 -20.24 16.40 2.76
N TYR A 130 -20.42 16.95 1.56
CA TYR A 130 -21.72 17.06 0.89
C TYR A 130 -22.27 15.68 0.50
N TYR A 131 -21.47 14.81 -0.11
CA TYR A 131 -21.91 13.45 -0.44
C TYR A 131 -22.19 12.62 0.81
N SER A 132 -21.33 12.68 1.84
CA SER A 132 -21.55 11.97 3.10
C SER A 132 -22.80 12.44 3.86
N SER A 133 -23.18 13.72 3.74
CA SER A 133 -24.41 14.23 4.36
C SER A 133 -25.69 13.87 3.60
N HIS A 134 -25.59 13.58 2.30
CA HIS A 134 -26.74 13.23 1.45
C HIS A 134 -26.89 11.72 1.19
N TYR A 135 -25.86 10.91 1.49
CA TYR A 135 -25.83 9.46 1.30
C TYR A 135 -25.71 8.69 2.61
N ASN A 136 -26.45 9.13 3.65
CA ASN A 136 -26.68 8.31 4.84
C ASN A 136 -28.01 7.55 4.63
N PRO A 137 -28.01 6.30 4.12
CA PRO A 137 -29.22 5.50 4.11
C PRO A 137 -29.60 5.29 5.57
N ARG A 138 -30.71 5.88 6.00
CA ARG A 138 -31.22 5.77 7.36
C ARG A 138 -31.24 4.28 7.77
N PRO A 139 -30.74 3.92 8.96
CA PRO A 139 -31.16 2.66 9.55
C PRO A 139 -32.66 2.79 9.83
N ASP A 140 -33.40 1.69 9.78
CA ASP A 140 -34.77 1.60 10.31
C ASP A 140 -35.91 2.00 9.36
N LYS A 141 -36.14 1.19 8.32
CA LYS A 141 -37.51 0.77 8.00
C LYS A 141 -37.53 -0.74 7.74
N PRO A 142 -38.33 -1.54 8.48
CA PRO A 142 -38.48 -2.94 8.15
C PRO A 142 -39.11 -3.06 6.76
N LEU A 143 -38.56 -3.96 5.94
CA LEU A 143 -39.10 -4.33 4.65
C LEU A 143 -40.56 -4.76 4.85
N LYS A 144 -41.50 -3.98 4.31
CA LYS A 144 -42.90 -4.42 4.23
C LYS A 144 -42.94 -5.66 3.34
N ASP A 145 -43.42 -6.76 3.92
CA ASP A 145 -43.75 -7.97 3.20
C ASP A 145 -44.78 -7.65 2.11
N LYS A 146 -44.43 -7.97 0.85
CA LYS A 146 -45.24 -7.70 -0.34
C LYS A 146 -46.35 -8.75 -0.54
N SER A 147 -46.61 -9.62 0.44
CA SER A 147 -47.59 -10.70 0.34
C SER A 147 -49.06 -10.25 0.46
N GLU A 148 -49.35 -9.02 0.93
CA GLU A 148 -50.74 -8.55 1.11
C GLU A 148 -51.33 -7.75 -0.08
N GLU A 149 -50.53 -7.28 -1.03
CA GLU A 149 -51.03 -6.42 -2.13
C GLU A 149 -51.69 -7.20 -3.29
N VAL A 150 -51.58 -8.54 -3.32
CA VAL A 150 -52.14 -9.38 -4.41
C VAL A 150 -53.62 -9.73 -4.18
N LYS A 151 -54.22 -9.42 -3.01
CA LYS A 151 -55.63 -9.76 -2.72
C LYS A 151 -56.66 -8.66 -3.02
N LYS A 152 -56.26 -7.53 -3.61
CA LYS A 152 -57.18 -6.42 -3.98
C LYS A 152 -57.25 -6.11 -5.48
N ALA A 153 -56.74 -7.01 -6.32
CA ALA A 153 -56.95 -7.00 -7.76
C ALA A 153 -57.67 -8.29 -8.19
N GLY A 154 -58.88 -8.49 -7.67
CA GLY A 154 -59.84 -9.51 -8.09
C GLY A 154 -61.22 -8.86 -8.15
#